data_AF-A0A367YQ86-F1
#
_entry.id   AF-A0A367YQ86-F1
#
_cell.length_a   1.000
_cell.length_b   1.000
_cell.length_c   1.000
_cell.angle_alpha   90.00
_cell.angle_beta   90.00
_cell.angle_gamma   90.00
#
_symmetry.space_group_name_H-M   'P 1'
#
loop_
_entity.id
_entity.type
_entity.pdbx_description
1 polymer ?
#
loop_
_entity_poly.entity_id
_entity_poly.type
_entity_poly.pdbx_seq_one_letter_code
_entity_poly.pdbx_strand_id
1 'polypeptide(L)' 'MTYFLFYTFLTFTIIFIFNIFKTSHINQLFTLSFHSKTIKFFLFFNLLSLGGLPPFLGFLPK' A
#
# COMPACT_ATOMS: atom_id res chain seq x y z
N MET A 1 -18.47 -7.71 -6.24
CA MET A 1 -17.35 -8.66 -6.49
C MET A 1 -16.08 -7.96 -6.93
N THR A 2 -16.18 -7.01 -7.87
CA THR A 2 -15.05 -6.16 -8.29
C THR A 2 -14.36 -5.45 -7.11
N TYR A 3 -15.12 -4.86 -6.18
CA TYR A 3 -14.58 -4.27 -4.96
C TYR A 3 -13.71 -5.23 -4.14
N PHE A 4 -14.19 -6.46 -3.91
CA PHE A 4 -13.45 -7.47 -3.16
C PHE A 4 -12.17 -7.92 -3.89
N LEU A 5 -12.21 -8.07 -5.21
CA LEU A 5 -11.03 -8.40 -6.01
C LEU A 5 -9.97 -7.28 -5.97
N PHE A 6 -10.38 -6.02 -6.07
CA PHE A 6 -9.45 -4.90 -5.95
C PHE A 6 -8.88 -4.77 -4.54
N TYR A 7 -9.70 -4.96 -3.51
CA TYR A 7 -9.26 -4.88 -2.12
C TYR A 7 -8.29 -6.03 -1.77
N THR A 8 -8.54 -7.25 -2.23
CA THR A 8 -7.62 -8.39 -2.04
C THR A 8 -6.31 -8.18 -2.78
N PHE A 9 -6.35 -7.62 -3.99
CA PHE A 9 -5.13 -7.25 -4.72
C PHE A 9 -4.31 -6.17 -3.98
N LEU A 10 -4.95 -5.09 -3.54
CA LEU A 10 -4.30 -3.98 -2.81
C LEU A 10 -3.72 -4.41 -1.47
N THR A 11 -4.42 -5.28 -0.74
CA THR A 11 -3.92 -5.80 0.53
C THR A 11 -2.74 -6.77 0.31
N PHE A 12 -2.79 -7.59 -0.74
CA PHE A 12 -1.68 -8.46 -1.10
C PHE A 12 -0.41 -7.69 -1.45
N THR A 13 -0.50 -6.60 -2.24
CA THR A 13 0.67 -5.78 -2.59
C THR A 13 1.32 -5.16 -1.35
N ILE A 14 0.52 -4.71 -0.37
CA ILE A 14 1.03 -4.13 0.87
C ILE A 14 1.73 -5.19 1.74
N ILE A 15 1.13 -6.37 1.91
CA ILE A 15 1.74 -7.48 2.65
C ILE A 15 3.07 -7.89 2.02
N PHE A 16 3.13 -7.95 0.69
CA PHE A 16 4.35 -8.30 -0.04
C PHE A 16 5.47 -7.30 0.21
N ILE A 17 5.17 -5.99 0.20
CA ILE A 17 6.15 -4.95 0.48
C ILE A 17 6.64 -5.03 1.94
N PHE A 18 5.75 -5.22 2.90
CA PHE A 18 6.13 -5.39 4.31
C PHE A 18 7.04 -6.60 4.52
N ASN A 19 6.80 -7.70 3.80
CA ASN A 19 7.62 -8.90 3.89
C ASN A 19 9.04 -8.69 3.32
N ILE A 20 9.17 -7.97 2.20
CA ILE A 20 10.48 -7.65 1.60
C ILE A 20 11.33 -6.81 2.57
N PHE A 21 10.72 -5.80 3.20
CA PHE A 21 11.43 -4.91 4.13
C PHE A 21 11.53 -5.47 5.56
N LYS A 22 10.92 -6.63 5.82
CA LYS A 22 10.83 -7.26 7.15
C LYS A 22 10.38 -6.28 8.24
N THR A 23 9.46 -5.39 7.90
CA THR A 23 8.91 -4.41 8.85
C THR A 23 7.58 -4.88 9.39
N SER A 24 7.52 -5.01 10.71
CA SER A 24 6.31 -5.42 11.45
C SER A 24 5.62 -4.25 12.14
N HIS A 25 6.34 -3.15 12.40
CA HIS A 25 5.82 -1.98 13.09
C HIS A 25 5.76 -0.75 12.17
N ILE A 26 4.67 0.03 12.30
CA ILE A 26 4.45 1.26 11.54
C ILE A 26 5.57 2.29 11.78
N ASN A 27 6.16 2.34 12.98
CA ASN A 27 7.22 3.30 13.29
C ASN A 27 8.51 3.02 12.49
N GLN A 28 8.78 1.75 12.16
CA GLN A 28 9.94 1.36 11.35
C GLN A 28 9.79 1.80 9.88
N LEU A 29 8.56 2.07 9.44
CA LEU A 29 8.25 2.55 8.10
C LEU A 29 8.77 3.98 7.85
N PHE A 30 8.79 4.81 8.89
CA PHE A 30 9.31 6.18 8.82
C PHE A 30 10.83 6.24 8.89
N THR A 31 11.46 5.29 9.59
CA THR A 31 12.93 5.19 9.70
C THR A 31 13.58 4.40 8.56
N LEU A 32 12.79 3.70 7.74
CA LEU A 32 13.25 3.03 6.52
C LEU A 32 13.83 4.04 5.52
N SER A 33 15.15 4.00 5.40
CA SER A 33 15.87 4.55 4.25
C SER A 33 15.58 3.66 3.04
N PHE A 34 14.51 3.99 2.31
CA PHE A 34 14.26 3.33 1.03
C PHE A 34 15.41 3.67 0.08
N HIS A 35 16.13 2.63 -0.35
CA HIS A 35 17.28 2.77 -1.26
C HIS A 35 16.88 3.47 -2.58
N SER A 36 15.60 3.39 -2.95
CA SER A 36 14.99 4.17 -4.01
C SER A 36 13.77 4.96 -3.50
N LYS A 37 13.72 6.25 -3.88
CA LYS A 37 12.53 7.10 -3.63
C LYS A 37 11.26 6.52 -4.24
N THR A 38 11.39 5.74 -5.31
CA THR A 38 10.28 5.09 -6.02
C THR A 38 9.54 4.09 -5.14
N ILE A 39 10.25 3.28 -4.34
CA ILE A 39 9.60 2.29 -3.46
C ILE A 39 8.88 3.00 -2.31
N LYS A 40 9.46 4.06 -1.76
CA LYS A 40 8.79 4.89 -0.74
C LYS A 40 7.47 5.46 -1.28
N PHE A 41 7.50 6.02 -2.49
CA PHE A 41 6.31 6.57 -3.14
C PHE A 41 5.26 5.49 -3.42
N PHE A 42 5.66 4.33 -3.94
CA PHE A 42 4.76 3.21 -4.22
C PHE A 42 4.05 2.69 -2.97
N LEU A 43 4.76 2.59 -1.84
CA LEU A 43 4.16 2.18 -0.58
C LEU A 43 3.11 3.19 -0.09
N PHE A 44 3.41 4.50 -0.14
CA PHE A 44 2.42 5.53 0.21
C PHE A 44 1.20 5.50 -0.71
N PHE A 45 1.40 5.31 -2.01
CA PHE A 45 0.29 5.24 -2.98
C PHE A 45 -0.67 4.07 -2.70
N ASN A 46 -0.13 2.89 -2.36
CA ASN A 46 -0.95 1.74 -1.97
C ASN A 46 -1.72 2.00 -0.66
N LEU A 47 -1.08 2.58 0.36
CA LEU A 47 -1.75 2.97 1.61
C LEU A 47 -2.87 4.00 1.39
N LEU A 48 -2.63 5.02 0.56
CA LEU A 48 -3.63 6.04 0.20
C LEU A 48 -4.80 5.43 -0.59
N SER A 49 -4.54 4.44 -1.43
CA SER A 49 -5.59 3.74 -2.18
C SER A 49 -6.52 2.93 -1.29
N LEU A 50 -6.00 2.30 -0.23
CA LEU A 50 -6.84 1.65 0.80
C LEU A 50 -7.65 2.67 1.62
N GLY A 51 -7.18 3.92 1.74
CA GLY A 51 -7.86 5.01 2.45
C GLY A 51 -9.06 5.61 1.69
N GLY A 52 -9.35 5.16 0.46
CA GLY A 52 -10.57 5.55 -0.27
C GLY A 52 -10.58 7.00 -0.79
N LEU A 53 -9.43 7.58 -1.11
CA LEU A 53 -9.36 8.93 -1.68
C LEU A 53 -9.90 8.96 -3.13
N PRO A 54 -10.61 10.04 -3.52
CA PRO A 54 -11.35 10.15 -4.78
C PRO A 54 -10.60 9.77 -6.07
N PRO A 55 -9.28 9.98 -6.23
CA PRO A 55 -8.56 9.57 -7.44
C PRO A 55 -8.08 8.11 -7.46
N PHE A 56 -8.26 7.31 -6.40
CA PHE A 56 -7.59 6.00 -6.29
C PHE A 56 -8.50 4.79 -6.47
N LEU A 57 -7.86 3.65 -6.78
CA LEU A 57 -8.50 2.37 -7.08
C LEU A 57 -9.40 1.82 -5.97
N GLY A 58 -9.19 2.20 -4.70
CA GLY A 58 -10.08 1.82 -3.60
C GLY A 58 -11.31 2.73 -3.41
N PHE A 59 -11.37 3.87 -4.11
CA PHE A 59 -12.58 4.71 -4.20
C PHE A 59 -13.56 4.18 -5.25
N LEU A 60 -13.05 3.45 -6.24
CA LEU A 60 -13.85 2.61 -7.12
C LEU A 60 -14.08 1.25 -6.43
N PRO A 61 -15.25 0.61 -6.48
CA PRO A 61 -16.57 1.13 -6.77
C PRO A 61 -17.59 0.72 -5.67
N LYS A 62 -18.50 1.66 -5.41
CA LYS A 62 -19.92 1.39 -5.17
C LYS A 62 -20.51 0.60 -6.34
#